data_AF-A0A0H3A5T3-F1
#
_entry.id   AF-A0A0H3A5T3-F1
#
_cell.length_a   1.000
_cell.length_b   1.000
_cell.length_c   1.000
_cell.angle_alpha   90.00
_cell.angle_beta   90.00
_cell.angle_gamma   90.00
#
_symmetry.space_group_name_H-M   'P 1'
#
loop_
_entity.id
_entity.type
_entity.pdbx_description
1 polymer ?
#
loop_
_entity_poly.entity_id
_entity_poly.type
_entity_poly.pdbx_seq_one_letter_code
_entity_poly.pdbx_strand_id
1 'polypeptide(L)'
;MGTVIDVQIGALEETRKALHEELSVIVGAAAKLTQVVRIERIVAAADFASVVATAVAETGRGGRRPAGEPHILSVPGRTGWVMVLHPRLFGPGFDAHIRHALYWHELTRLVHKMTFPALLRGKVDRERVLMGELYRAFGEYDAARKAWAWRDALVRDALHEELSGRAVDDFVRSLAGQAAVALGHGREDMARRLNDTLRKDGDVAGFLSVMRGMVVQRTVALALAWAGMDHAPDKALEVAGALRDGLPVAAQPLLSFFRSRHVSGVTDLREGVALLDALWQAWGLHLADGPDGVTALPVEPF
;
A
#
# COMPACT_ATOMS: atom_id res chain seq x y z
N MET A 1 25.88 8.82 12.12
CA MET A 1 26.10 8.48 10.69
C MET A 1 24.84 8.87 9.93
N GLY A 2 24.95 9.69 8.87
CA GLY A 2 23.80 10.13 8.07
C GLY A 2 23.31 9.08 7.08
N THR A 3 22.12 9.28 6.50
CA THR A 3 21.59 8.46 5.41
C THR A 3 22.44 8.63 4.15
N VAL A 4 22.78 7.54 3.48
CA VAL A 4 23.56 7.55 2.23
C VAL A 4 22.62 7.53 1.02
N ILE A 5 22.86 8.37 0.02
CA ILE A 5 22.17 8.30 -1.28
C ILE A 5 23.12 7.65 -2.29
N ASP A 6 22.64 6.60 -2.96
CA ASP A 6 23.37 5.89 -4.01
C ASP A 6 22.57 5.93 -5.32
N VAL A 7 23.07 6.71 -6.29
CA VAL A 7 22.45 6.86 -7.61
C VAL A 7 23.23 6.03 -8.63
N GLN A 8 22.68 4.88 -9.01
CA GLN A 8 23.32 3.93 -9.94
C GLN A 8 22.81 4.10 -11.38
N ILE A 9 21.75 4.88 -11.57
CA ILE A 9 21.08 5.14 -12.84
C ILE A 9 21.52 6.49 -13.44
N GLY A 10 21.29 6.66 -14.74
CA GLY A 10 21.74 7.83 -15.49
C GLY A 10 23.16 7.63 -16.04
N ALA A 11 23.32 7.80 -17.35
CA ALA A 11 24.62 7.67 -18.01
C ALA A 11 25.48 8.93 -17.87
N LEU A 12 24.83 10.10 -17.73
CA LEU A 12 25.47 11.41 -17.59
C LEU A 12 25.57 11.81 -16.13
N GLU A 13 26.69 12.43 -15.75
CA GLU A 13 26.95 12.87 -14.38
C GLU A 13 25.95 13.95 -13.92
N GLU A 14 25.54 14.84 -14.82
CA GLU A 14 24.54 15.87 -14.54
C GLU A 14 23.18 15.26 -14.17
N THR A 15 22.78 14.17 -14.84
CA THR A 15 21.57 13.43 -14.50
C THR A 15 21.68 12.82 -13.12
N ARG A 16 22.82 12.22 -12.78
CA ARG A 16 23.04 11.64 -11.44
C ARG A 16 23.00 12.71 -10.36
N LYS A 17 23.60 13.87 -10.61
CA LYS A 17 23.58 15.01 -9.69
C LYS A 17 22.16 15.52 -9.44
N ALA A 18 21.36 15.72 -10.49
CA ALA A 18 19.98 16.16 -10.35
C ALA A 18 19.13 15.15 -9.54
N LEU A 19 19.30 13.85 -9.79
CA LEU A 19 18.62 12.81 -9.02
C LEU A 19 19.08 12.77 -7.56
N HIS A 20 20.37 12.99 -7.32
CA HIS A 20 20.89 13.08 -5.96
C HIS A 20 20.29 14.28 -5.20
N GLU A 21 20.19 15.44 -5.84
CA GLU A 21 19.54 16.63 -5.28
C GLU A 21 18.06 16.36 -4.97
N GLU A 22 17.33 15.74 -5.89
CA GLU A 22 15.92 15.33 -5.70
C GLU A 22 15.76 14.40 -4.47
N LEU A 23 16.60 13.37 -4.36
CA LEU A 23 16.56 12.40 -3.26
C LEU A 23 17.01 12.99 -1.91
N SER A 24 17.82 14.06 -1.94
CA SER A 24 18.26 14.75 -0.72
C SER A 24 17.12 15.38 0.06
N VAL A 25 16.02 15.75 -0.61
CA VAL A 25 14.79 16.23 0.03
C VAL A 25 14.19 15.15 0.96
N ILE A 26 14.17 13.89 0.51
CA ILE A 26 13.68 12.76 1.32
C ILE A 26 14.64 12.49 2.48
N VAL A 27 15.95 12.59 2.27
CA VAL A 27 16.93 12.40 3.35
C VAL A 27 16.72 13.43 4.45
N GLY A 28 16.51 14.70 4.10
CA GLY A 28 16.20 15.76 5.07
C GLY A 28 14.93 15.47 5.88
N ALA A 29 13.90 14.93 5.23
CA ALA A 29 12.69 14.49 5.90
C ALA A 29 12.90 13.27 6.81
N ALA A 30 13.57 12.24 6.29
CA ALA A 30 13.89 11.02 7.03
C ALA A 30 14.74 11.31 8.27
N ALA A 31 15.66 12.28 8.20
CA ALA A 31 16.48 12.71 9.33
C ALA A 31 15.63 13.17 10.52
N LYS A 32 14.50 13.86 10.27
CA LYS A 32 13.55 14.29 11.29
C LYS A 32 12.71 13.15 11.88
N LEU A 33 12.63 12.01 11.18
CA LEU A 33 11.89 10.82 11.58
C LEU A 33 12.78 9.75 12.25
N THR A 34 14.06 10.03 12.45
CA THR A 34 15.07 9.08 12.95
C THR A 34 14.73 8.41 14.28
N GLN A 35 13.90 9.05 15.10
CA GLN A 35 13.40 8.49 16.37
C GLN A 35 12.42 7.31 16.17
N VAL A 36 11.82 7.19 14.97
CA VAL A 36 10.81 6.18 14.64
C VAL A 36 11.33 5.19 13.59
N VAL A 37 12.04 5.70 12.58
CA VAL A 37 12.59 4.91 11.48
C VAL A 37 13.99 5.38 11.16
N ARG A 38 14.94 4.45 11.11
CA ARG A 38 16.29 4.73 10.60
C ARG A 38 16.40 4.29 9.14
N ILE A 39 16.55 5.24 8.22
CA ILE A 39 16.90 4.96 6.82
C ILE A 39 18.43 5.05 6.70
N GLU A 40 19.08 3.93 6.43
CA GLU A 40 20.52 3.89 6.26
C GLU A 40 20.95 4.30 4.84
N ARG A 41 20.16 3.89 3.83
CA ARG A 41 20.49 4.11 2.43
C ARG A 41 19.24 4.28 1.57
N ILE A 42 19.33 5.16 0.58
CA ILE A 42 18.39 5.27 -0.53
C ILE A 42 19.16 4.90 -1.81
N VAL A 43 18.66 3.92 -2.57
CA VAL A 43 19.33 3.39 -3.76
C VAL A 43 18.43 3.58 -4.98
N ALA A 44 18.83 4.43 -5.92
CA ALA A 44 18.25 4.47 -7.25
C ALA A 44 18.94 3.40 -8.13
N ALA A 45 18.39 2.18 -8.09
CA ALA A 45 19.08 0.98 -8.55
C ALA A 45 19.01 0.82 -10.07
N ALA A 46 20.15 0.53 -10.70
CA ALA A 46 20.18 0.12 -12.10
C ALA A 46 19.62 -1.31 -12.28
N ASP A 47 19.98 -2.20 -11.35
CA ASP A 47 19.42 -3.55 -11.21
C ASP A 47 18.65 -3.67 -9.90
N PHE A 48 17.36 -3.34 -9.97
CA PHE A 48 16.45 -3.38 -8.82
C PHE A 48 16.38 -4.76 -8.17
N ALA A 49 16.29 -5.83 -8.98
CA ALA A 49 16.11 -7.17 -8.48
C ALA A 49 17.35 -7.65 -7.72
N SER A 50 18.54 -7.37 -8.26
CA SER A 50 19.81 -7.70 -7.61
C SER A 50 19.98 -6.95 -6.30
N VAL A 51 19.75 -5.63 -6.25
CA VAL A 51 19.88 -4.84 -5.01
C VAL A 51 18.91 -5.34 -3.92
N VAL A 52 17.66 -5.64 -4.28
CA VAL A 52 16.69 -6.23 -3.34
C VAL A 52 17.15 -7.61 -2.87
N ALA A 53 17.61 -8.47 -3.78
CA ALA A 53 18.08 -9.81 -3.44
C ALA A 53 19.30 -9.78 -2.49
N THR A 54 20.26 -8.88 -2.74
CA THR A 54 21.42 -8.68 -1.86
C THR A 54 20.97 -8.22 -0.47
N ALA A 55 20.12 -7.20 -0.38
CA ALA A 55 19.66 -6.69 0.92
C ALA A 55 18.87 -7.75 1.73
N VAL A 56 18.08 -8.58 1.05
CA VAL A 56 17.36 -9.70 1.68
C VAL A 56 18.33 -10.81 2.12
N ALA A 57 19.32 -11.15 1.29
CA ALA A 57 20.33 -12.16 1.62
C ALA A 57 21.20 -11.75 2.82
N GLU A 58 21.57 -10.48 2.93
CA GLU A 58 22.37 -9.96 4.05
C GLU A 58 21.63 -9.98 5.39
N THR A 59 20.29 -9.93 5.39
CA THR A 59 19.49 -9.77 6.61
C THR A 59 18.59 -10.96 6.94
N GLY A 60 18.43 -11.92 6.03
CA GLY A 60 17.56 -13.09 6.19
C GLY A 60 16.07 -12.75 6.29
N ARG A 61 15.67 -11.52 5.94
CA ARG A 61 14.29 -11.01 6.07
C ARG A 61 13.84 -10.37 4.76
N GLY A 62 12.93 -11.03 4.03
CA GLY A 62 12.38 -10.47 2.80
C GLY A 62 11.15 -11.21 2.29
N GLY A 63 10.13 -10.46 1.87
CA GLY A 63 9.01 -10.99 1.09
C GLY A 63 9.28 -10.82 -0.40
N ARG A 64 8.90 -11.82 -1.21
CA ARG A 64 8.86 -11.70 -2.68
C ARG A 64 7.69 -10.77 -3.07
N ARG A 65 7.97 -9.64 -3.71
CA ARG A 65 6.99 -8.99 -4.60
C ARG A 65 7.39 -9.27 -6.06
N PRO A 66 6.52 -9.86 -6.89
CA PRO A 66 6.78 -10.00 -8.32
C PRO A 66 6.77 -8.64 -9.03
N ALA A 67 7.58 -8.55 -10.07
CA ALA A 67 7.75 -7.39 -10.94
C ALA A 67 6.53 -7.15 -11.84
N GLY A 68 6.21 -5.86 -12.06
CA GLY A 68 5.26 -5.43 -13.08
C GLY A 68 5.21 -3.90 -13.16
N GLU A 69 4.94 -3.26 -12.02
CA GLU A 69 4.85 -1.79 -11.91
C GLU A 69 6.10 -1.18 -11.25
N PRO A 70 6.60 -0.05 -11.78
CA PRO A 70 7.69 0.70 -11.14
C PRO A 70 7.27 1.15 -9.73
N HIS A 71 8.05 0.78 -8.72
CA HIS A 71 7.73 1.07 -7.32
C HIS A 71 9.00 1.31 -6.50
N ILE A 72 8.80 1.61 -5.22
CA ILE A 72 9.85 1.76 -4.23
C ILE A 72 9.64 0.69 -3.18
N LEU A 73 10.72 0.08 -2.72
CA LEU A 73 10.68 -0.98 -1.73
C LEU A 73 11.65 -0.69 -0.58
N SER A 74 11.13 -0.65 0.64
CA SER A 74 11.93 -0.62 1.86
C SER A 74 12.28 -2.03 2.33
N VAL A 75 13.57 -2.37 2.27
CA VAL A 75 14.11 -3.65 2.73
C VAL A 75 14.96 -3.46 3.99
N PRO A 76 15.04 -4.46 4.88
CA PRO A 76 15.93 -4.39 6.03
C PRO A 76 17.38 -4.26 5.57
N GLY A 77 18.11 -3.36 6.22
CA GLY A 77 19.54 -3.17 6.07
C GLY A 77 20.30 -3.58 7.34
N ARG A 78 21.60 -3.28 7.40
CA ARG A 78 22.46 -3.70 8.53
C ARG A 78 22.14 -2.93 9.81
N THR A 79 21.84 -1.64 9.67
CA THR A 79 21.67 -0.70 10.77
C THR A 79 20.33 0.03 10.74
N GLY A 80 19.55 -0.16 9.67
CA GLY A 80 18.26 0.48 9.46
C GLY A 80 17.55 -0.13 8.25
N TRP A 81 16.89 0.72 7.47
CA TRP A 81 16.18 0.36 6.24
C TRP A 81 16.89 0.90 5.01
N VAL A 82 16.88 0.11 3.94
CA VAL A 82 17.31 0.52 2.61
C VAL A 82 16.07 0.75 1.76
N MET A 83 15.88 1.97 1.25
CA MET A 83 14.85 2.26 0.26
C MET A 83 15.43 2.04 -1.13
N VAL A 84 14.88 1.08 -1.87
CA VAL A 84 15.32 0.75 -3.23
C VAL A 84 14.28 1.26 -4.22
N LEU A 85 14.71 2.08 -5.17
CA LEU A 85 13.86 2.75 -6.16
C LEU A 85 14.02 2.06 -7.50
N HIS A 86 12.91 1.68 -8.12
CA HIS A 86 12.90 1.00 -9.42
C HIS A 86 13.40 1.93 -10.55
N PRO A 87 14.30 1.48 -11.45
CA PRO A 87 14.93 2.34 -12.47
C PRO A 87 13.92 3.00 -13.42
N ARG A 88 12.82 2.30 -13.74
CA ARG A 88 11.73 2.86 -14.58
C ARG A 88 11.06 4.11 -13.99
N LEU A 89 11.19 4.39 -12.68
CA LEU A 89 10.71 5.63 -12.08
C LEU A 89 11.42 6.87 -12.62
N PHE A 90 12.57 6.71 -13.24
CA PHE A 90 13.38 7.81 -13.79
C PHE A 90 13.33 7.85 -15.32
N GLY A 91 12.41 7.07 -15.91
CA GLY A 91 12.07 7.13 -17.32
C GLY A 91 10.98 8.18 -17.64
N PRO A 92 10.62 8.34 -18.92
CA PRO A 92 9.71 9.40 -19.37
C PRO A 92 8.27 9.30 -18.86
N GLY A 93 7.88 8.15 -18.29
CA GLY A 93 6.55 7.94 -17.71
C GLY A 93 6.35 8.57 -16.34
N PHE A 94 7.43 8.95 -15.65
CA PHE A 94 7.40 9.39 -14.26
C PHE A 94 8.18 10.69 -14.14
N ASP A 95 7.50 11.80 -13.93
CA ASP A 95 8.14 13.07 -13.61
C ASP A 95 8.45 13.18 -12.11
N ALA A 96 9.11 14.28 -11.72
CA ALA A 96 9.46 14.51 -10.32
C ALA A 96 8.23 14.57 -9.41
N HIS A 97 7.10 15.11 -9.88
CA HIS A 97 5.88 15.21 -9.08
C HIS A 97 5.31 13.83 -8.72
N ILE A 98 5.30 12.89 -9.69
CA ILE A 98 4.91 11.50 -9.43
C ILE A 98 5.90 10.83 -8.48
N ARG A 99 7.21 10.97 -8.76
CA ARG A 99 8.26 10.37 -7.92
C ARG A 99 8.19 10.85 -6.47
N HIS A 100 7.97 12.14 -6.25
CA HIS A 100 7.79 12.71 -4.92
C HIS A 100 6.63 12.07 -4.16
N ALA A 101 5.47 11.86 -4.79
CA ALA A 101 4.38 11.14 -4.14
C ALA A 101 4.80 9.70 -3.77
N LEU A 102 5.49 8.98 -4.65
CA LEU A 102 5.95 7.62 -4.37
C LEU A 102 6.97 7.57 -3.23
N TYR A 103 7.89 8.53 -3.16
CA TYR A 103 8.87 8.69 -2.09
C TYR A 103 8.21 8.82 -0.72
N TRP A 104 7.27 9.74 -0.62
CA TRP A 104 6.58 10.01 0.64
C TRP A 104 5.61 8.92 1.03
N HIS A 105 4.99 8.27 0.04
CA HIS A 105 4.16 7.11 0.27
C HIS A 105 4.97 5.99 0.94
N GLU A 106 6.12 5.62 0.38
CA GLU A 106 6.95 4.55 0.92
C GLU A 106 7.57 4.91 2.27
N LEU A 107 8.03 6.16 2.44
CA LEU A 107 8.52 6.65 3.73
C LEU A 107 7.45 6.54 4.84
N THR A 108 6.22 6.95 4.52
CA THR A 108 5.09 6.90 5.47
C THR A 108 4.68 5.46 5.77
N ARG A 109 4.63 4.59 4.76
CA ARG A 109 4.42 3.15 4.96
C ARG A 109 5.44 2.53 5.90
N LEU A 110 6.70 2.95 5.77
CA LEU A 110 7.77 2.47 6.62
C LEU A 110 7.60 2.92 8.07
N VAL A 111 7.18 4.16 8.31
CA VAL A 111 6.80 4.66 9.64
C VAL A 111 5.65 3.85 10.23
N HIS A 112 4.60 3.57 9.46
CA HIS A 112 3.48 2.74 9.88
C HIS A 112 3.90 1.33 10.28
N LYS A 113 4.78 0.71 9.49
CA LYS A 113 5.32 -0.62 9.79
C LYS A 113 6.01 -0.70 11.15
N MET A 114 6.60 0.41 11.62
CA MET A 114 7.29 0.48 12.92
C MET A 114 6.40 0.93 14.08
N THR A 115 5.32 1.65 13.78
CA THR A 115 4.44 2.27 14.79
C THR A 115 3.21 1.45 15.11
N PHE A 116 2.76 0.59 14.19
CA PHE A 116 1.64 -0.29 14.48
C PHE A 116 2.02 -1.32 15.55
N PRO A 117 1.22 -1.45 16.63
CA PRO A 117 1.55 -2.28 17.77
C PRO A 117 1.82 -3.71 17.31
N ALA A 118 2.85 -4.31 17.90
CA ALA A 118 3.18 -5.71 17.73
C ALA A 118 2.13 -6.58 18.45
N LEU A 119 0.88 -6.55 17.99
CA LEU A 119 -0.16 -7.52 18.34
C LEU A 119 0.13 -8.90 17.73
N LEU A 120 1.38 -9.14 17.30
CA LEU A 120 1.84 -10.32 16.58
C LEU A 120 2.68 -11.28 17.45
N ARG A 121 2.61 -11.19 18.78
CA ARG A 121 3.22 -12.18 19.68
C ARG A 121 2.11 -13.04 20.31
N GLY A 122 2.24 -14.37 20.24
CA GLY A 122 1.24 -15.31 20.77
C GLY A 122 0.55 -16.16 19.70
N LYS A 123 -0.58 -16.80 20.05
CA LYS A 123 -1.43 -17.57 19.12
C LYS A 123 -1.94 -16.64 18.01
N VAL A 124 -2.10 -17.17 16.80
CA VAL A 124 -2.80 -16.46 15.73
C VAL A 124 -4.28 -16.76 15.89
N ASP A 125 -5.04 -15.74 16.29
CA ASP A 125 -6.50 -15.74 16.38
C ASP A 125 -7.10 -14.77 15.35
N ARG A 126 -8.44 -14.80 15.22
CA ARG A 126 -9.20 -14.02 14.25
C ARG A 126 -8.94 -12.53 14.40
N GLU A 127 -9.00 -12.04 15.65
CA GLU A 127 -8.78 -10.62 15.95
C GLU A 127 -7.41 -10.17 15.48
N ARG A 128 -6.37 -10.95 15.75
CA ARG A 128 -5.01 -10.65 15.30
C ARG A 128 -4.86 -10.64 13.78
N VAL A 129 -5.50 -11.57 13.07
CA VAL A 129 -5.49 -11.57 11.59
C VAL A 129 -6.14 -10.30 11.08
N LEU A 130 -7.34 -9.97 11.55
CA LEU A 130 -8.08 -8.79 11.13
C LEU A 130 -7.34 -7.50 11.49
N MET A 131 -6.76 -7.40 12.69
CA MET A 131 -5.94 -6.26 13.08
C MET A 131 -4.74 -6.06 12.16
N GLY A 132 -4.04 -7.14 11.79
CA GLY A 132 -2.91 -7.05 10.85
C GLY A 132 -3.33 -6.52 9.48
N GLU A 133 -4.49 -6.96 8.99
CA GLU A 133 -5.04 -6.53 7.70
C GLU A 133 -5.61 -5.11 7.75
N LEU A 134 -6.20 -4.73 8.88
CA LEU A 134 -6.69 -3.39 9.13
C LEU A 134 -5.54 -2.39 9.19
N TYR A 135 -4.45 -2.72 9.89
CA TYR A 135 -3.23 -1.94 9.90
C TYR A 135 -2.63 -1.80 8.51
N ARG A 136 -2.59 -2.89 7.73
CA ARG A 136 -2.12 -2.85 6.35
C ARG A 136 -2.98 -1.89 5.51
N ALA A 137 -4.30 -2.02 5.54
CA ALA A 137 -5.20 -1.20 4.74
C ALA A 137 -5.19 0.28 5.16
N PHE A 138 -5.30 0.57 6.46
CA PHE A 138 -5.21 1.94 6.98
C PHE A 138 -3.84 2.56 6.69
N GLY A 139 -2.76 1.78 6.83
CA GLY A 139 -1.41 2.23 6.56
C GLY A 139 -1.20 2.69 5.12
N GLU A 140 -1.85 2.04 4.14
CA GLU A 140 -1.84 2.47 2.73
C GLU A 140 -2.74 3.70 2.52
N TYR A 141 -3.92 3.72 3.14
CA TYR A 141 -4.83 4.88 3.09
C TYR A 141 -4.15 6.17 3.58
N ASP A 142 -3.58 6.13 4.78
CA ASP A 142 -2.93 7.28 5.41
C ASP A 142 -1.64 7.67 4.68
N ALA A 143 -0.84 6.69 4.24
CA ALA A 143 0.36 6.96 3.45
C ALA A 143 0.04 7.67 2.13
N ALA A 144 -1.01 7.24 1.40
CA ALA A 144 -1.43 7.87 0.15
C ALA A 144 -1.88 9.32 0.37
N ARG A 145 -2.75 9.53 1.36
CA ARG A 145 -3.25 10.85 1.76
C ARG A 145 -2.11 11.82 2.09
N LYS A 146 -1.16 11.39 2.92
CA LYS A 146 0.00 12.23 3.32
C LYS A 146 0.95 12.47 2.16
N ALA A 147 1.19 11.46 1.32
CA ALA A 147 2.07 11.57 0.17
C ALA A 147 1.58 12.60 -0.84
N TRP A 148 0.30 12.57 -1.19
CA TRP A 148 -0.26 13.56 -2.12
C TRP A 148 -0.36 14.95 -1.49
N ALA A 149 -0.77 15.05 -0.22
CA ALA A 149 -0.77 16.34 0.49
C ALA A 149 0.62 16.98 0.51
N TRP A 150 1.67 16.17 0.75
CA TRP A 150 3.04 16.66 0.72
C TRP A 150 3.49 17.06 -0.69
N ARG A 151 3.20 16.23 -1.70
CA ARG A 151 3.52 16.56 -3.10
C ARG A 151 2.88 17.89 -3.49
N ASP A 152 1.61 18.06 -3.17
CA ASP A 152 0.85 19.25 -3.52
C ASP A 152 1.41 20.48 -2.80
N ALA A 153 1.78 20.36 -1.52
CA ALA A 153 2.44 21.43 -0.78
C ALA A 153 3.84 21.76 -1.34
N LEU A 154 4.64 20.75 -1.73
CA LEU A 154 5.91 20.99 -2.39
C LEU A 154 5.71 21.78 -3.70
N VAL A 155 4.83 21.30 -4.57
CA VAL A 155 4.64 21.87 -5.91
C VAL A 155 4.00 23.26 -5.84
N ARG A 156 2.93 23.42 -5.06
CA ARG A 156 2.18 24.68 -5.01
C ARG A 156 2.79 25.69 -4.05
N ASP A 157 3.15 25.27 -2.85
CA ASP A 157 3.52 26.21 -1.79
C ASP A 157 5.01 26.54 -1.83
N ALA A 158 5.86 25.56 -2.15
CA ALA A 158 7.31 25.76 -2.17
C ALA A 158 7.87 26.10 -3.56
N LEU A 159 7.34 25.49 -4.62
CA LEU A 159 7.78 25.76 -6.00
C LEU A 159 6.93 26.79 -6.74
N HIS A 160 5.73 27.12 -6.22
CA HIS A 160 4.78 28.03 -6.87
C HIS A 160 4.36 27.57 -8.28
N GLU A 161 4.23 26.25 -8.45
CA GLU A 161 3.85 25.61 -9.71
C GLU A 161 2.49 24.90 -9.59
N GLU A 162 1.93 24.54 -10.74
CA GLU A 162 0.80 23.60 -10.81
C GLU A 162 1.29 22.16 -10.93
N LEU A 163 0.46 21.21 -10.50
CA LEU A 163 0.73 19.80 -10.78
C LEU A 163 0.81 19.58 -12.28
N SER A 164 1.91 18.97 -12.72
CA SER A 164 2.09 18.53 -14.10
C SER A 164 0.91 17.67 -14.56
N GLY A 165 0.54 17.81 -15.84
CA GLY A 165 -0.53 16.99 -16.43
C GLY A 165 -0.29 15.49 -16.27
N ARG A 166 0.97 15.03 -16.36
CA ARG A 166 1.33 13.63 -16.12
C ARG A 166 1.01 13.17 -14.69
N ALA A 167 1.29 13.99 -13.68
CA ALA A 167 0.99 13.64 -12.30
C ALA A 167 -0.52 13.60 -12.02
N VAL A 168 -1.28 14.48 -12.67
CA VAL A 168 -2.75 14.44 -12.61
C VAL A 168 -3.28 13.17 -13.28
N ASP A 169 -2.80 12.83 -14.48
CA ASP A 169 -3.21 11.64 -15.22
C ASP A 169 -2.83 10.35 -14.48
N ASP A 170 -1.64 10.30 -13.89
CA ASP A 170 -1.19 9.17 -13.07
C ASP A 170 -2.09 8.97 -11.85
N PHE A 171 -2.43 10.06 -11.15
CA PHE A 171 -3.36 10.03 -10.02
C PHE A 171 -4.74 9.49 -10.42
N VAL A 172 -5.34 10.03 -11.49
CA VAL A 172 -6.67 9.60 -11.96
C VAL A 172 -6.66 8.15 -12.42
N ARG A 173 -5.63 7.73 -13.16
CA ARG A 173 -5.48 6.35 -13.64
C ARG A 173 -5.28 5.37 -12.49
N SER A 174 -4.47 5.74 -11.50
CA SER A 174 -4.26 4.96 -10.28
C SER A 174 -5.57 4.81 -9.50
N LEU A 175 -6.30 5.91 -9.28
CA LEU A 175 -7.62 5.89 -8.63
C LEU A 175 -8.60 4.94 -9.33
N ALA A 176 -8.73 5.05 -10.66
CA ALA A 176 -9.60 4.17 -11.44
C ALA A 176 -9.17 2.70 -11.37
N GLY A 177 -7.86 2.42 -11.45
CA GLY A 177 -7.31 1.07 -11.32
C GLY A 177 -7.60 0.44 -9.95
N GLN A 178 -7.39 1.19 -8.87
CA GLN A 178 -7.69 0.72 -7.52
C GLN A 178 -9.19 0.49 -7.32
N ALA A 179 -10.04 1.37 -7.85
CA ALA A 179 -11.49 1.19 -7.80
C ALA A 179 -11.96 -0.07 -8.54
N ALA A 180 -11.42 -0.33 -9.74
CA ALA A 180 -11.73 -1.55 -10.49
C ALA A 180 -11.34 -2.82 -9.72
N VAL A 181 -10.17 -2.82 -9.07
CA VAL A 181 -9.73 -3.94 -8.21
C VAL A 181 -10.65 -4.09 -6.99
N ALA A 182 -11.05 -3.00 -6.34
CA ALA A 182 -11.96 -3.02 -5.19
C ALA A 182 -13.35 -3.60 -5.56
N LEU A 183 -13.86 -3.25 -6.74
CA LEU A 183 -15.10 -3.79 -7.30
C LEU A 183 -14.99 -5.26 -7.73
N GLY A 184 -13.77 -5.77 -7.91
CA GLY A 184 -13.52 -7.14 -8.34
C GLY A 184 -13.64 -7.34 -9.85
N HIS A 185 -13.59 -6.27 -10.64
CA HIS A 185 -13.62 -6.37 -12.10
C HIS A 185 -12.47 -7.23 -12.64
N GLY A 186 -12.78 -8.11 -13.59
CA GLY A 186 -11.81 -9.01 -14.21
C GLY A 186 -11.44 -10.22 -13.34
N ARG A 187 -12.21 -10.49 -12.28
CA ARG A 187 -12.03 -11.65 -11.37
C ARG A 187 -13.24 -12.59 -11.34
N GLU A 188 -14.26 -12.33 -12.16
CA GLU A 188 -15.50 -13.09 -12.22
C GLU A 188 -15.22 -14.57 -12.57
N ASP A 189 -14.30 -14.80 -13.51
CA ASP A 189 -13.88 -16.15 -13.90
C ASP A 189 -13.02 -16.86 -12.86
N MET A 190 -12.34 -16.11 -11.99
CA MET A 190 -11.55 -16.69 -10.90
C MET A 190 -12.47 -17.14 -9.76
N ALA A 191 -13.43 -16.30 -9.37
CA ALA A 191 -14.44 -16.64 -8.36
C ALA A 191 -15.28 -17.85 -8.79
N ARG A 192 -15.68 -17.92 -10.07
CA ARG A 192 -16.39 -19.07 -10.63
C ARG A 192 -15.55 -20.35 -10.58
N ARG A 193 -14.30 -20.30 -11.05
CA ARG A 193 -13.36 -21.44 -11.01
C ARG A 193 -13.09 -21.93 -9.59
N LEU A 194 -12.96 -21.03 -8.62
CA LEU A 194 -12.78 -21.39 -7.22
C LEU A 194 -13.99 -22.14 -6.64
N ASN A 195 -15.20 -21.68 -6.94
CA ASN A 195 -16.43 -22.37 -6.53
C ASN A 195 -16.57 -23.74 -7.20
N ASP A 196 -16.20 -23.86 -8.47
CA ASP A 196 -16.26 -25.13 -9.21
C ASP A 196 -15.23 -26.13 -8.67
N THR A 197 -14.00 -25.69 -8.36
CA THR A 197 -12.96 -26.53 -7.74
C THR A 197 -13.35 -26.96 -6.33
N LEU A 198 -13.92 -26.07 -5.51
CA LEU A 198 -14.40 -26.41 -4.17
C LEU A 198 -15.50 -27.49 -4.24
N ARG A 199 -16.45 -27.34 -5.18
CA ARG A 199 -17.54 -28.31 -5.40
C ARG A 199 -17.06 -29.66 -5.91
N LYS A 200 -16.00 -29.67 -6.72
CA LYS A 200 -15.50 -30.89 -7.38
C LYS A 200 -14.50 -31.67 -6.53
N ASP A 201 -13.55 -30.98 -5.91
CA ASP A 201 -12.37 -31.59 -5.30
C ASP A 201 -12.37 -31.50 -3.76
N GLY A 202 -13.30 -30.73 -3.17
CA GLY A 202 -13.42 -30.59 -1.71
C GLY A 202 -12.23 -29.89 -1.04
N ASP A 203 -11.33 -29.26 -1.80
CA ASP A 203 -10.15 -28.55 -1.28
C ASP A 203 -10.52 -27.19 -0.67
N VAL A 204 -11.06 -27.25 0.54
CA VAL A 204 -11.42 -26.09 1.36
C VAL A 204 -10.20 -25.23 1.68
N ALA A 205 -9.04 -25.83 1.95
CA ALA A 205 -7.83 -25.09 2.35
C ALA A 205 -7.26 -24.25 1.20
N GLY A 206 -7.17 -24.82 -0.01
CA GLY A 206 -6.75 -24.11 -1.21
C GLY A 206 -7.72 -22.99 -1.59
N PHE A 207 -9.02 -23.27 -1.54
CA PHE A 207 -10.08 -22.28 -1.78
C PHE A 207 -9.96 -21.06 -0.85
N LEU A 208 -9.84 -21.30 0.46
CA LEU A 208 -9.75 -20.24 1.47
C LEU A 208 -8.47 -19.42 1.35
N SER A 209 -7.35 -20.02 0.96
CA SER A 209 -6.09 -19.30 0.71
C SER A 209 -6.24 -18.28 -0.43
N VAL A 210 -6.88 -18.68 -1.53
CA VAL A 210 -7.11 -17.78 -2.67
C VAL A 210 -8.14 -16.72 -2.34
N MET A 211 -9.26 -17.10 -1.70
CA MET A 211 -10.30 -16.15 -1.27
C MET A 211 -9.76 -15.11 -0.30
N ARG A 212 -8.93 -15.53 0.68
CA ARG A 212 -8.23 -14.62 1.57
C ARG A 212 -7.35 -13.65 0.79
N GLY A 213 -6.54 -14.13 -0.15
CA GLY A 213 -5.71 -13.28 -1.00
C GLY A 213 -6.53 -12.23 -1.78
N MET A 214 -7.69 -12.63 -2.32
CA MET A 214 -8.60 -11.73 -3.03
C MET A 214 -9.19 -10.66 -2.12
N VAL A 215 -9.75 -11.05 -0.98
CA VAL A 215 -10.36 -10.11 -0.01
C VAL A 215 -9.32 -9.14 0.56
N VAL A 216 -8.12 -9.63 0.88
CA VAL A 216 -6.95 -8.84 1.30
C VAL A 216 -6.56 -7.82 0.21
N GLN A 217 -6.52 -8.22 -1.05
CA GLN A 217 -6.22 -7.32 -2.16
C GLN A 217 -7.30 -6.26 -2.35
N ARG A 218 -8.58 -6.65 -2.35
CA ARG A 218 -9.73 -5.74 -2.46
C ARG A 218 -9.77 -4.72 -1.33
N THR A 219 -9.44 -5.15 -0.10
CA THR A 219 -9.40 -4.26 1.07
C THR A 219 -8.38 -3.13 0.87
N VAL A 220 -7.17 -3.45 0.41
CA VAL A 220 -6.13 -2.42 0.18
C VAL A 220 -6.47 -1.55 -1.03
N ALA A 221 -6.99 -2.13 -2.11
CA ALA A 221 -7.42 -1.37 -3.27
C ALA A 221 -8.54 -0.39 -2.92
N LEU A 222 -9.51 -0.83 -2.10
CA LEU A 222 -10.58 0.02 -1.59
C LEU A 222 -10.02 1.17 -0.74
N ALA A 223 -9.06 0.87 0.15
CA ALA A 223 -8.40 1.88 0.97
C ALA A 223 -7.67 2.93 0.11
N LEU A 224 -6.93 2.52 -0.93
CA LEU A 224 -6.22 3.44 -1.83
C LEU A 224 -7.18 4.27 -2.70
N ALA A 225 -8.24 3.64 -3.23
CA ALA A 225 -9.25 4.35 -4.01
C ALA A 225 -9.95 5.43 -3.16
N TRP A 226 -10.31 5.07 -1.92
CA TRP A 226 -10.95 6.01 -1.00
C TRP A 226 -10.02 7.14 -0.55
N ALA A 227 -8.73 6.84 -0.33
CA ALA A 227 -7.73 7.87 -0.09
C ALA A 227 -7.74 8.92 -1.21
N GLY A 228 -7.79 8.46 -2.46
CA GLY A 228 -7.83 9.31 -3.65
C GLY A 228 -9.09 10.16 -3.71
N MET A 229 -10.26 9.55 -3.48
CA MET A 229 -11.54 10.26 -3.40
C MET A 229 -11.53 11.36 -2.34
N ASP A 230 -11.00 11.07 -1.15
CA ASP A 230 -10.97 12.04 -0.06
C ASP A 230 -9.96 13.16 -0.34
N HIS A 231 -8.87 12.86 -1.06
CA HIS A 231 -7.83 13.83 -1.38
C HIS A 231 -8.27 14.81 -2.49
N ALA A 232 -8.88 14.31 -3.56
CA ALA A 232 -9.31 15.10 -4.72
C ALA A 232 -10.73 14.70 -5.16
N PRO A 233 -11.77 15.13 -4.44
CA PRO A 233 -13.16 14.70 -4.68
C PRO A 233 -13.70 15.14 -6.06
N ASP A 234 -13.23 16.26 -6.58
CA ASP A 234 -13.55 16.78 -7.91
C ASP A 234 -13.09 15.84 -9.03
N LYS A 235 -11.90 15.26 -8.88
CA LYS A 235 -11.30 14.31 -9.83
C LYS A 235 -11.86 12.89 -9.72
N ALA A 236 -12.66 12.63 -8.68
CA ALA A 236 -13.12 11.30 -8.33
C ALA A 236 -14.60 11.04 -8.67
N LEU A 237 -15.33 11.99 -9.26
CA LEU A 237 -16.78 11.92 -9.45
C LEU A 237 -17.24 10.64 -10.16
N GLU A 238 -16.60 10.26 -11.26
CA GLU A 238 -16.95 9.05 -12.03
C GLU A 238 -16.70 7.77 -11.22
N VAL A 239 -15.56 7.71 -10.53
CA VAL A 239 -15.18 6.57 -9.67
C VAL A 239 -16.08 6.48 -8.44
N ALA A 240 -16.48 7.61 -7.87
CA ALA A 240 -17.34 7.68 -6.69
C ALA A 240 -18.72 7.07 -6.93
N GLY A 241 -19.29 7.28 -8.14
CA GLY A 241 -20.54 6.65 -8.55
C GLY A 241 -20.39 5.12 -8.61
N ALA A 242 -19.39 4.63 -9.35
CA ALA A 242 -19.16 3.20 -9.51
C ALA A 242 -18.91 2.48 -8.16
N LEU A 243 -18.13 3.08 -7.25
CA LEU A 243 -17.89 2.51 -5.93
C LEU A 243 -19.13 2.53 -5.03
N ARG A 244 -19.98 3.56 -5.13
CA ARG A 244 -21.23 3.62 -4.37
C ARG A 244 -22.18 2.49 -4.75
N ASP A 245 -22.29 2.21 -6.04
CA ASP A 245 -23.26 1.26 -6.56
C ASP A 245 -22.74 -0.19 -6.48
N GLY A 246 -21.42 -0.39 -6.58
CA GLY A 246 -20.80 -1.72 -6.66
C GLY A 246 -20.20 -2.27 -5.36
N LEU A 247 -20.14 -1.49 -4.27
CA LEU A 247 -19.63 -1.97 -2.97
C LEU A 247 -20.75 -2.39 -2.02
N PRO A 248 -20.51 -3.38 -1.13
CA PRO A 248 -21.43 -3.70 -0.06
C PRO A 248 -21.64 -2.51 0.89
N VAL A 249 -22.83 -2.43 1.50
CA VAL A 249 -23.16 -1.42 2.54
C VAL A 249 -22.12 -1.38 3.66
N ALA A 250 -21.56 -2.54 4.01
CA ALA A 250 -20.51 -2.69 5.02
C ALA A 250 -19.19 -1.94 4.71
N ALA A 251 -18.97 -1.52 3.45
CA ALA A 251 -17.79 -0.72 3.10
C ALA A 251 -17.85 0.68 3.73
N GLN A 252 -19.02 1.34 3.72
CA GLN A 252 -19.14 2.75 4.13
C GLN A 252 -18.68 3.04 5.57
N PRO A 253 -19.02 2.20 6.57
CA PRO A 253 -18.50 2.36 7.92
C PRO A 253 -16.97 2.26 8.01
N LEU A 254 -16.34 1.29 7.32
CA LEU A 254 -14.88 1.13 7.34
C LEU A 254 -14.18 2.33 6.70
N LEU A 255 -14.74 2.85 5.61
CA LEU A 255 -14.22 4.03 4.91
C LEU A 255 -14.29 5.29 5.77
N SER A 256 -15.43 5.50 6.44
CA SER A 256 -15.63 6.59 7.40
C SER A 256 -14.67 6.50 8.58
N PHE A 257 -14.42 5.28 9.04
CA PHE A 257 -13.48 4.98 10.11
C PHE A 257 -12.04 5.37 9.71
N PHE A 258 -11.56 5.01 8.52
CA PHE A 258 -10.24 5.41 8.04
C PHE A 258 -10.09 6.92 7.93
N ARG A 259 -11.10 7.63 7.39
CA ARG A 259 -11.09 9.09 7.34
C ARG A 259 -10.97 9.69 8.74
N SER A 260 -11.76 9.22 9.70
CA SER A 260 -11.74 9.69 11.09
C SER A 260 -10.38 9.47 11.76
N ARG A 261 -9.77 8.29 11.59
CA ARG A 261 -8.45 7.96 12.16
C ARG A 261 -7.33 8.79 11.55
N HIS A 262 -7.39 9.05 10.24
CA HIS A 262 -6.44 9.94 9.58
C HIS A 262 -6.56 11.39 10.07
N VAL A 263 -7.77 11.94 10.18
CA VAL A 263 -7.99 13.32 10.65
C VAL A 263 -7.59 13.48 12.12
N SER A 264 -7.91 12.49 12.97
CA SER A 264 -7.60 12.54 14.41
C SER A 264 -6.15 12.18 14.74
N GLY A 265 -5.42 11.56 13.82
CA GLY A 265 -4.07 11.04 14.05
C GLY A 265 -3.99 9.84 14.99
N VAL A 266 -5.13 9.25 15.38
CA VAL A 266 -5.18 8.10 16.29
C VAL A 266 -4.84 6.81 15.54
N THR A 267 -3.83 6.09 16.05
CA THR A 267 -3.31 4.85 15.44
C THR A 267 -3.86 3.57 16.09
N ASP A 268 -4.71 3.69 17.12
CA ASP A 268 -5.47 2.56 17.64
C ASP A 268 -6.64 2.26 16.69
N LEU A 269 -6.61 1.07 16.09
CA LEU A 269 -7.58 0.64 15.10
C LEU A 269 -8.50 -0.47 15.61
N ARG A 270 -8.45 -0.86 16.91
CA ARG A 270 -9.18 -2.03 17.43
C ARG A 270 -10.67 -2.03 17.10
N GLU A 271 -11.33 -0.88 17.20
CA GLU A 271 -12.76 -0.74 16.85
C GLU A 271 -13.06 -1.08 15.37
N GLY A 272 -12.09 -0.93 14.48
CA GLY A 272 -12.23 -1.24 13.06
C GLY A 272 -12.20 -2.74 12.74
N VAL A 273 -11.88 -3.62 13.70
CA VAL A 273 -11.88 -5.08 13.49
C VAL A 273 -13.26 -5.56 13.07
N ALA A 274 -14.30 -5.13 13.78
CA ALA A 274 -15.67 -5.52 13.48
C ALA A 274 -16.13 -4.98 12.12
N LEU A 275 -15.68 -3.78 11.73
CA LEU A 275 -16.00 -3.18 10.43
C LEU A 275 -15.34 -3.95 9.28
N LEU A 276 -14.07 -4.33 9.46
CA LEU A 276 -13.34 -5.12 8.48
C LEU A 276 -13.94 -6.51 8.33
N ASP A 277 -14.27 -7.16 9.44
CA ASP A 277 -14.90 -8.49 9.43
C ASP A 277 -16.26 -8.45 8.71
N ALA A 278 -17.10 -7.45 8.99
CA ALA A 278 -18.38 -7.29 8.30
C ALA A 278 -18.21 -7.10 6.78
N LEU A 279 -17.19 -6.33 6.36
CA LEU A 279 -16.86 -6.17 4.95
C LEU A 279 -16.38 -7.49 4.32
N TRP A 280 -15.52 -8.23 5.01
CA TRP A 280 -14.99 -9.50 4.53
C TRP A 280 -16.09 -10.55 4.39
N GLN A 281 -17.02 -10.61 5.35
CA GLN A 281 -18.21 -11.46 5.26
C GLN A 281 -19.09 -11.10 4.06
N ALA A 282 -19.29 -9.80 3.80
CA ALA A 282 -20.01 -9.34 2.61
C ALA A 282 -19.30 -9.68 1.28
N TRP A 283 -18.00 -9.98 1.33
CA TRP A 283 -17.22 -10.53 0.22
C TRP A 283 -17.06 -12.05 0.25
N GLY A 284 -17.80 -12.74 1.13
CA GLY A 284 -17.86 -14.21 1.18
C GLY A 284 -16.83 -14.88 2.07
N LEU A 285 -16.09 -14.12 2.90
CA LEU A 285 -15.05 -14.65 3.78
C LEU A 285 -15.39 -14.38 5.25
N HIS A 286 -15.69 -15.45 6.00
CA HIS A 286 -15.79 -15.39 7.45
C HIS A 286 -14.55 -16.00 8.09
N LEU A 287 -14.01 -15.38 9.13
CA LEU A 287 -12.98 -15.98 9.97
C LEU A 287 -13.63 -16.42 11.28
N ALA A 288 -13.26 -17.60 11.76
CA ALA A 288 -13.71 -18.16 13.04
C ALA A 288 -12.50 -18.70 13.81
N ASP A 289 -12.55 -18.58 15.14
CA ASP A 289 -11.54 -19.20 16.01
C ASP A 289 -11.91 -20.66 16.28
N GLY A 290 -10.97 -21.57 16.02
CA GLY A 290 -11.08 -23.00 16.25
C GLY A 290 -10.00 -23.54 17.20
N PRO A 291 -10.08 -24.84 17.54
CA PRO A 291 -9.11 -25.49 18.42
C PRO A 291 -7.67 -25.31 17.92
N ASP A 292 -7.47 -25.47 16.61
CA ASP A 292 -6.15 -25.43 15.95
C ASP A 292 -5.73 -24.02 15.48
N GLY A 293 -6.51 -22.98 15.75
CA GLY A 293 -6.24 -21.60 15.32
C GLY A 293 -7.38 -20.99 14.50
N VAL A 294 -7.07 -20.04 13.63
CA VAL A 294 -8.07 -19.38 12.77
C VAL A 294 -8.47 -20.28 11.62
N THR A 295 -9.76 -20.56 11.51
CA THR A 295 -10.38 -21.22 10.36
C THR A 295 -11.12 -20.19 9.54
N ALA A 296 -10.86 -20.14 8.25
CA ALA A 296 -11.70 -19.36 7.35
C ALA A 296 -12.87 -20.24 6.89
N LEU A 297 -14.04 -19.64 6.73
CA LEU A 297 -15.28 -20.31 6.37
C LEU A 297 -15.92 -19.54 5.20
N PRO A 298 -16.42 -20.23 4.16
CA PRO A 298 -17.25 -19.57 3.16
C PRO A 298 -18.53 -19.06 3.83
N VAL A 299 -18.95 -17.86 3.48
CA VAL A 299 -20.34 -17.45 3.73
C VAL A 299 -21.15 -18.03 2.57
N GLU A 300 -22.20 -18.81 2.87
CA GLU A 300 -23.04 -19.38 1.80
C GLU A 300 -23.49 -18.27 0.83
N PRO A 301 -23.40 -18.50 -0.48
CA PRO A 301 -23.88 -17.52 -1.44
C PRO A 301 -25.40 -17.41 -1.28
N PHE A 302 -25.89 -16.17 -1.14
CA PHE A 302 -27.28 -15.85 -1.42
C PHE A 302 -27.61 -16.20 -2.88
#